data_AF-A0AAF0WPU2-F1
#
_entry.id   AF-A0AAF0WPU2-F1
#
_cell.length_a   1.000
_cell.length_b   1.000
_cell.length_c   1.000
_cell.angle_alpha   90.00
_cell.angle_beta   90.00
_cell.angle_gamma   90.00
#
_symmetry.space_group_name_H-M   'P 1'
#
loop_
_entity.id
_entity.type
_entity.pdbx_description
1 polymer ?
#
loop_
_entity_poly.entity_id
_entity_poly.type
_entity_poly.pdbx_seq_one_letter_code
_entity_poly.pdbx_strand_id
1 'polypeptide(L)'
;MVLKVGLEFETKEDAYMFYKAYAEKARFGIRRSKMHKGNSGEILDRVFGCKAKLGVSSRSNGKYRIYKFISEHSHDLVSPSRSHFLRSHRSLNDIQRFQIDMAQKSAGGLENVGFIRHDYKNYLRTKRTIQMKFAIDPNFIYAIQVDVEVIITNIFWADARMKVDYKRFGDVVCFETTYRKNKEGRPLALFVGVNNHKQTIIIGGALLYDETIETFERLFDTFSRTMFGRKPNNTLTDQDAAMDKALSTQWPETKHRLCVWHMYQNAAKHLKGIFDKFKSFAKEFCSCVYDHDEVSEFIRAWDDMLEKYNLKDNEWLIKFYENKEKWPLVYGCETFLADMSTTQHSESMNSMVKQYISYKHDLLQFFQHFQSLLDDRCYDEYKADTKSSINMPSLSYPAEILKHICCYCKIFEFVGILCAHSLKIFFLKNIKRVPDGYIEKRWTTNAKVATTSLPQYRSTDDDPKIAMGRRYKDLSYVFNRLAVRAAETEETGPIPPPYYQKMRFLPNPSYFHQPAGRSEKL
;
A
#
# COMPACT_ATOMS: atom_id res chain seq x y z
N MET A 1 -16.40 9.56 40.03
CA MET A 1 -16.27 10.44 38.85
C MET A 1 -17.43 11.42 38.89
N VAL A 2 -17.13 12.71 38.92
CA VAL A 2 -18.15 13.77 38.86
C VAL A 2 -17.92 14.55 37.58
N LEU A 3 -18.84 14.44 36.63
CA LEU A 3 -18.86 15.29 35.45
C LEU A 3 -19.50 16.62 35.83
N LYS A 4 -18.75 17.71 35.63
CA LYS A 4 -19.26 19.06 35.84
C LYS A 4 -18.84 19.97 34.71
N VAL A 5 -19.72 20.92 34.40
CA VAL A 5 -19.38 22.00 33.47
C VAL A 5 -18.16 22.72 34.02
N GLY A 6 -17.20 22.92 33.13
CA GLY A 6 -15.97 23.63 33.42
C GLY A 6 -14.75 22.77 33.73
N LEU A 7 -14.88 21.44 33.81
CA LEU A 7 -13.75 20.52 33.88
C LEU A 7 -12.93 20.55 32.57
N GLU A 8 -11.60 20.53 32.70
CA GLU A 8 -10.65 20.67 31.60
C GLU A 8 -9.86 19.38 31.36
N PHE A 9 -9.44 19.19 30.11
CA PHE A 9 -8.69 18.06 29.61
C PHE A 9 -7.58 18.55 28.68
N GLU A 10 -6.42 17.87 28.69
CA GLU A 10 -5.31 18.22 27.79
C GLU A 10 -5.66 17.89 26.34
N THR A 11 -6.32 16.76 26.10
CA THR A 11 -6.76 16.36 24.76
C THR A 11 -8.26 16.12 24.68
N LYS A 12 -8.78 16.15 23.46
CA LYS A 12 -10.16 15.73 23.16
C LYS A 12 -10.37 14.25 23.52
N GLU A 13 -9.32 13.44 23.38
CA GLU A 13 -9.29 12.02 23.69
C GLU A 13 -9.44 11.77 25.19
N ASP A 14 -8.77 12.54 26.04
CA ASP A 14 -8.92 12.43 27.50
C ASP A 14 -10.35 12.72 27.95
N ALA A 15 -10.96 13.76 27.38
CA ALA A 15 -12.36 14.11 27.64
C ALA A 15 -13.31 12.97 27.23
N TYR A 16 -13.03 12.32 26.09
CA TYR A 16 -13.80 11.17 25.63
C TYR A 16 -13.64 9.97 26.55
N MET A 17 -12.41 9.62 26.94
CA MET A 17 -12.14 8.47 27.80
C MET A 17 -12.75 8.66 29.19
N PHE A 18 -12.71 9.88 29.72
CA PHE A 18 -13.37 10.22 30.98
C PHE A 18 -14.89 10.07 30.89
N TYR A 19 -15.51 10.52 29.79
CA TYR A 19 -16.95 10.35 29.57
C TYR A 19 -17.34 8.89 29.35
N LYS A 20 -16.49 8.10 28.67
CA LYS A 20 -16.65 6.66 28.49
C LYS A 20 -16.71 5.93 29.83
N ALA A 21 -15.76 6.19 30.72
CA ALA A 21 -15.73 5.58 32.05
C ALA A 21 -16.96 5.97 32.90
N TYR A 22 -17.43 7.22 32.78
CA TYR A 22 -18.68 7.63 33.39
C TYR A 22 -19.88 6.85 32.84
N ALA A 23 -19.98 6.72 31.52
CA ALA A 23 -21.06 6.00 30.84
C ALA A 23 -21.06 4.49 31.14
N GLU A 24 -19.88 3.89 31.31
CA GLU A 24 -19.72 2.51 31.77
C GLU A 24 -20.31 2.32 33.16
N LYS A 25 -19.95 3.20 34.11
CA LYS A 25 -20.47 3.16 35.47
C LYS A 25 -21.98 3.43 35.52
N ALA A 26 -22.46 4.33 34.68
CA ALA A 26 -23.86 4.73 34.58
C ALA A 26 -24.70 3.84 33.64
N ARG A 27 -24.09 2.88 32.94
CA ARG A 27 -24.75 1.83 32.12
C ARG A 27 -25.53 2.36 30.90
N PHE A 28 -24.99 3.35 30.20
CA PHE A 28 -25.52 3.79 28.91
C PHE A 28 -24.46 3.82 27.82
N GLY A 29 -24.88 3.68 26.56
CA GLY A 29 -23.97 3.75 25.43
C GLY A 29 -23.63 5.18 25.02
N ILE A 30 -22.38 5.42 24.61
CA ILE A 30 -21.95 6.73 24.09
C ILE A 30 -21.55 6.66 22.62
N ARG A 31 -21.67 7.78 21.91
CA ARG A 31 -21.24 7.97 20.52
C ARG A 31 -20.69 9.38 20.32
N ARG A 32 -19.70 9.53 19.43
CA ARG A 32 -19.16 10.84 19.04
C ARG A 32 -20.07 11.48 17.98
N SER A 33 -20.39 12.76 18.15
CA SER A 33 -21.06 13.59 17.14
C SER A 33 -20.28 14.90 16.96
N LYS A 34 -20.22 15.41 15.72
CA LYS A 34 -19.75 16.77 15.42
C LYS A 34 -20.97 17.62 15.10
N MET A 35 -21.06 18.81 15.66
CA MET A 35 -22.19 19.72 15.45
C MET A 35 -22.03 20.45 14.11
N HIS A 36 -22.94 20.23 13.18
CA HIS A 36 -22.99 20.96 11.91
C HIS A 36 -24.05 22.07 11.97
N LYS A 37 -23.65 23.32 11.69
CA LYS A 37 -24.59 24.45 11.54
C LYS A 37 -24.83 24.73 10.06
N GLY A 38 -26.09 24.85 9.67
CA GLY A 38 -26.49 25.37 8.36
C GLY A 38 -26.23 26.88 8.24
N ASN A 39 -26.35 27.42 7.03
CA ASN A 39 -26.11 28.85 6.74
C ASN A 39 -27.07 29.80 7.49
N SER A 40 -28.23 29.30 7.93
CA SER A 40 -29.22 30.02 8.74
C SER A 40 -29.00 29.89 10.26
N GLY A 41 -27.97 29.17 10.70
CA GLY A 41 -27.69 28.91 12.12
C GLY A 41 -28.44 27.73 12.73
N GLU A 42 -29.29 27.04 11.95
CA GLU A 42 -29.95 25.80 12.36
C GLU A 42 -28.96 24.62 12.49
N ILE A 43 -29.20 23.74 13.47
CA ILE A 43 -28.36 22.57 13.71
C ILE A 43 -28.87 21.42 12.83
N LEU A 44 -28.03 20.91 11.93
CA LEU A 44 -28.38 19.88 10.92
C LEU A 44 -28.18 18.43 11.43
N ASP A 45 -27.93 18.24 12.73
CA ASP A 45 -27.62 16.92 13.29
C ASP A 45 -28.85 15.98 13.31
N ARG A 46 -28.64 14.67 13.22
CA ARG A 46 -29.71 13.67 13.41
C ARG A 46 -30.40 13.90 14.76
N VAL A 47 -31.72 14.10 14.74
CA VAL A 47 -32.52 14.21 15.95
C VAL A 47 -32.56 12.84 16.64
N PHE A 48 -31.79 12.70 17.72
CA PHE A 48 -31.84 11.52 18.58
C PHE A 48 -32.94 11.71 19.63
N GLY A 49 -33.74 10.67 19.88
CA GLY A 49 -34.81 10.70 20.90
C GLY A 49 -34.32 10.90 22.35
N CYS A 50 -33.01 10.85 22.59
CA CYS A 50 -32.38 11.07 23.90
C CYS A 50 -31.56 12.36 23.93
N LYS A 51 -31.81 13.19 24.95
CA LYS A 51 -31.19 14.52 25.13
C LYS A 51 -29.89 14.49 25.92
N ALA A 52 -29.54 13.36 26.54
CA ALA A 52 -28.29 13.18 27.29
C ALA A 52 -27.07 13.42 26.39
N LYS A 53 -26.15 14.28 26.82
CA LYS A 53 -24.92 14.60 26.05
C LYS A 53 -23.85 15.29 26.89
N LEU A 54 -22.61 15.12 26.44
CA LEU A 54 -21.47 15.91 26.89
C LEU A 54 -20.93 16.76 25.73
N GLY A 55 -20.93 18.07 25.91
CA GLY A 55 -20.34 19.05 25.00
C GLY A 55 -18.99 19.52 25.50
N VAL A 56 -17.96 19.37 24.65
CA VAL A 56 -16.58 19.79 24.91
C VAL A 56 -16.14 20.75 23.83
N SER A 57 -15.48 21.85 24.20
CA SER A 57 -14.98 22.88 23.28
C SER A 57 -13.50 23.16 23.52
N SER A 58 -12.74 23.39 22.45
CA SER A 58 -11.35 23.83 22.54
C SER A 58 -11.26 25.26 23.09
N ARG A 59 -10.23 25.54 23.87
CA ARG A 59 -9.89 26.85 24.42
C ARG A 59 -8.66 27.41 23.70
N SER A 60 -8.44 28.72 23.81
CA SER A 60 -7.28 29.41 23.22
C SER A 60 -5.92 28.91 23.73
N ASN A 61 -5.90 28.28 24.91
CA ASN A 61 -4.72 27.65 25.50
C ASN A 61 -4.48 26.20 25.05
N GLY A 62 -5.23 25.71 24.05
CA GLY A 62 -5.11 24.34 23.53
C GLY A 62 -5.82 23.27 24.35
N LYS A 63 -6.36 23.59 25.53
CA LYS A 63 -7.09 22.64 26.39
C LYS A 63 -8.55 22.52 25.98
N TYR A 64 -9.17 21.41 26.37
CA TYR A 64 -10.57 21.11 26.10
C TYR A 64 -11.40 21.24 27.37
N ARG A 65 -12.48 22.03 27.33
CA ARG A 65 -13.35 22.27 28.50
C ARG A 65 -14.77 21.77 28.25
N ILE A 66 -15.38 21.12 29.24
CA ILE A 66 -16.80 20.78 29.21
C ILE A 66 -17.61 22.07 29.29
N TYR A 67 -18.37 22.39 28.24
CA TYR A 67 -19.27 23.55 28.20
C TYR A 67 -20.73 23.15 28.42
N LYS A 68 -21.09 21.88 28.21
CA LYS A 68 -22.45 21.39 28.38
C LYS A 68 -22.46 19.95 28.87
N PHE A 69 -23.29 19.66 29.85
CA PHE A 69 -23.54 18.30 30.30
C PHE A 69 -25.02 18.13 30.61
N ILE A 70 -25.64 17.11 30.02
CA ILE A 70 -27.02 16.69 30.28
C ILE A 70 -26.95 15.22 30.67
N SER A 71 -27.32 14.92 31.92
CA SER A 71 -27.28 13.57 32.50
C SER A 71 -28.57 12.78 32.30
N GLU A 72 -29.68 13.45 32.03
CA GLU A 72 -31.01 12.84 32.01
C GLU A 72 -31.23 12.09 30.70
N HIS A 73 -31.57 10.80 30.81
CA HIS A 73 -31.92 9.94 29.68
C HIS A 73 -33.44 9.85 29.54
N SER A 74 -33.93 9.79 28.30
CA SER A 74 -35.36 9.57 27.98
C SER A 74 -35.71 8.09 27.79
N HIS A 75 -34.82 7.20 28.20
CA HIS A 75 -34.96 5.75 28.09
C HIS A 75 -34.28 5.09 29.29
N ASP A 76 -34.68 3.85 29.58
CA ASP A 76 -34.05 3.07 30.64
C ASP A 76 -32.57 2.79 30.32
N LEU A 77 -31.78 2.75 31.39
CA LEU A 77 -30.37 2.38 31.35
C LEU A 77 -30.25 0.86 31.29
N VAL A 78 -29.18 0.36 30.67
CA VAL A 78 -29.04 -1.07 30.43
C VAL A 78 -28.73 -1.80 31.74
N SER A 79 -29.33 -2.98 31.93
CA SER A 79 -29.06 -3.82 33.10
C SER A 79 -27.58 -4.22 33.17
N PRO A 80 -27.00 -4.44 34.37
CA PRO A 80 -25.62 -4.87 34.52
C PRO A 80 -25.26 -6.09 33.66
N SER A 81 -26.18 -7.06 33.59
CA SER A 81 -26.07 -8.28 32.80
C SER A 81 -26.04 -8.05 31.29
N ARG A 82 -26.54 -6.92 30.80
CA ARG A 82 -26.61 -6.59 29.36
C ARG A 82 -25.67 -5.45 28.96
N SER A 83 -24.91 -4.90 29.91
CA SER A 83 -24.01 -3.77 29.69
C SER A 83 -22.93 -4.06 28.63
N HIS A 84 -22.47 -5.30 28.53
CA HIS A 84 -21.51 -5.77 27.53
C HIS A 84 -22.07 -5.77 26.08
N PHE A 85 -23.38 -5.65 25.88
CA PHE A 85 -23.96 -5.46 24.55
C PHE A 85 -23.87 -4.01 24.07
N LEU A 86 -23.58 -3.03 24.94
CA LEU A 86 -23.41 -1.64 24.55
C LEU A 86 -22.10 -1.48 23.78
N ARG A 87 -22.18 -1.02 22.51
CA ARG A 87 -21.01 -0.88 21.62
C ARG A 87 -19.83 -0.18 22.28
N SER A 88 -20.08 0.92 22.99
CA SER A 88 -19.03 1.70 23.68
C SER A 88 -18.36 0.95 24.82
N HIS A 89 -18.92 -0.16 25.32
CA HIS A 89 -18.40 -0.92 26.46
C HIS A 89 -17.78 -2.26 26.04
N ARG A 90 -17.61 -2.52 24.73
CA ARG A 90 -17.16 -3.82 24.17
C ARG A 90 -15.63 -4.02 24.17
N SER A 91 -14.87 -3.28 24.99
CA SER A 91 -13.43 -3.46 25.09
C SER A 91 -13.07 -4.59 26.07
N LEU A 92 -12.38 -5.62 25.58
CA LEU A 92 -11.92 -6.75 26.40
C LEU A 92 -10.85 -6.30 27.41
N ASN A 93 -11.09 -6.60 28.68
CA ASN A 93 -10.10 -6.40 29.74
C ASN A 93 -9.11 -7.60 29.83
N ASP A 94 -8.01 -7.43 30.58
CA ASP A 94 -6.93 -8.43 30.62
C ASP A 94 -7.36 -9.77 31.22
N ILE A 95 -8.31 -9.75 32.17
CA ILE A 95 -8.88 -10.97 32.75
C ILE A 95 -9.69 -11.73 31.70
N GLN A 96 -10.50 -11.03 30.89
CA GLN A 96 -11.26 -11.62 29.79
C GLN A 96 -10.35 -12.17 28.70
N ARG A 97 -9.27 -11.46 28.35
CA ARG A 97 -8.25 -11.94 27.40
C ARG A 97 -7.57 -13.22 27.90
N PHE A 98 -7.24 -13.26 29.19
CA PHE A 98 -6.66 -14.45 29.84
C PHE A 98 -7.65 -15.63 29.86
N GLN A 99 -8.93 -15.38 30.15
CA GLN A 99 -9.99 -16.40 30.08
C GLN A 99 -10.18 -16.95 28.67
N ILE A 100 -10.15 -16.09 27.64
CA ILE A 100 -10.19 -16.50 26.24
C ILE A 100 -8.99 -17.40 25.89
N ASP A 101 -7.82 -17.06 26.41
CA ASP A 101 -6.59 -17.82 26.18
C ASP A 101 -6.62 -19.19 26.86
N MET A 102 -7.25 -19.31 28.04
CA MET A 102 -7.45 -20.60 28.71
C MET A 102 -8.60 -21.43 28.10
N ALA A 103 -9.66 -20.80 27.61
CA ALA A 103 -10.81 -21.47 26.99
C ALA A 103 -10.46 -22.20 25.68
N GLN A 104 -9.31 -21.91 25.06
CA GLN A 104 -8.78 -22.73 23.96
C GLN A 104 -8.51 -24.19 24.37
N LYS A 105 -8.46 -24.52 25.67
CA LYS A 105 -8.23 -25.87 26.19
C LYS A 105 -9.47 -26.60 26.70
N SER A 106 -10.64 -25.96 26.82
CA SER A 106 -11.85 -26.63 27.33
C SER A 106 -13.13 -25.98 26.83
N ALA A 107 -14.03 -26.78 26.27
CA ALA A 107 -15.34 -26.37 25.77
C ALA A 107 -16.29 -26.07 26.95
N GLY A 108 -16.55 -24.79 27.22
CA GLY A 108 -17.53 -24.33 28.21
C GLY A 108 -18.28 -23.10 27.72
N GLY A 109 -19.60 -23.09 27.87
CA GLY A 109 -20.55 -22.16 27.25
C GLY A 109 -20.35 -20.65 27.57
N LEU A 110 -20.82 -19.83 26.63
CA LEU A 110 -20.48 -18.41 26.45
C LEU A 110 -21.47 -17.42 27.11
N GLU A 111 -22.13 -17.79 28.20
CA GLU A 111 -23.33 -17.06 28.67
C GLU A 111 -23.08 -16.05 29.81
N ASN A 112 -21.88 -16.02 30.42
CA ASN A 112 -21.56 -15.13 31.55
C ASN A 112 -20.23 -14.35 31.44
N VAL A 113 -19.62 -14.25 30.26
CA VAL A 113 -18.23 -13.78 30.08
C VAL A 113 -18.05 -12.26 29.86
N GLY A 114 -19.14 -11.48 29.81
CA GLY A 114 -19.05 -10.01 29.72
C GLY A 114 -18.44 -9.49 28.40
N PHE A 115 -18.38 -10.31 27.36
CA PHE A 115 -18.01 -9.95 26.00
C PHE A 115 -18.86 -10.77 25.00
N ILE A 116 -19.08 -10.26 23.79
CA ILE A 116 -19.86 -10.99 22.79
C ILE A 116 -18.95 -11.87 21.90
N ARG A 117 -19.54 -12.86 21.22
CA ARG A 117 -18.84 -13.74 20.27
C ARG A 117 -18.03 -12.97 19.21
N HIS A 118 -18.46 -11.76 18.86
CA HIS A 118 -17.75 -10.89 17.92
C HIS A 118 -16.44 -10.35 18.51
N ASP A 119 -16.45 -9.92 19.78
CA ASP A 119 -15.26 -9.41 20.49
C ASP A 119 -14.21 -10.51 20.65
N TYR A 120 -14.67 -11.73 20.99
CA TYR A 120 -13.85 -12.94 21.01
C TYR A 120 -13.16 -13.21 19.67
N LYS A 121 -13.91 -13.16 18.56
CA LYS A 121 -13.36 -13.35 17.21
C LYS A 121 -12.35 -12.25 16.84
N ASN A 122 -12.63 -11.00 17.20
CA ASN A 122 -11.75 -9.86 16.92
C ASN A 122 -10.44 -9.93 17.72
N TYR A 123 -10.49 -10.33 19.00
CA TYR A 123 -9.30 -10.56 19.81
C TYR A 123 -8.45 -11.71 19.29
N LEU A 124 -9.06 -12.87 19.00
CA LEU A 124 -8.33 -13.99 18.42
C LEU A 124 -7.71 -13.64 17.07
N ARG A 125 -8.41 -12.85 16.24
CA ARG A 125 -7.88 -12.36 14.97
C ARG A 125 -6.67 -11.46 15.20
N THR A 126 -6.77 -10.49 16.10
CA THR A 126 -5.67 -9.57 16.46
C THR A 126 -4.47 -10.35 16.98
N LYS A 127 -4.69 -11.28 17.91
CA LYS A 127 -3.66 -12.17 18.46
C LYS A 127 -3.02 -13.05 17.38
N ARG A 128 -3.79 -13.65 16.48
CA ARG A 128 -3.27 -14.44 15.36
C ARG A 128 -2.48 -13.58 14.37
N THR A 129 -2.95 -12.37 14.07
CA THR A 129 -2.24 -11.40 13.22
C THR A 129 -0.90 -11.00 13.84
N ILE A 130 -0.88 -10.82 15.16
CA ILE A 130 0.34 -10.58 15.94
C ILE A 130 1.22 -11.82 16.02
N GLN A 131 0.66 -13.05 16.05
CA GLN A 131 1.46 -14.28 16.05
C GLN A 131 2.08 -14.56 14.67
N MET A 132 1.42 -14.15 13.58
CA MET A 132 2.05 -14.13 12.24
C MET A 132 3.30 -13.24 12.19
N LYS A 133 3.47 -12.26 13.11
CA LYS A 133 4.71 -11.45 13.25
C LYS A 133 5.98 -12.29 13.40
N PHE A 134 5.87 -13.51 13.91
CA PHE A 134 7.01 -14.36 14.23
C PHE A 134 7.24 -15.48 13.20
N ALA A 135 6.32 -15.64 12.24
CA ALA A 135 6.42 -16.68 11.22
C ALA A 135 6.88 -16.14 9.85
N ILE A 136 6.89 -14.81 9.67
CA ILE A 136 7.23 -14.14 8.41
C ILE A 136 8.54 -13.37 8.62
N ASP A 137 9.47 -13.56 7.69
CA ASP A 137 10.85 -13.01 7.60
C ASP A 137 11.17 -11.84 8.56
N PRO A 138 12.26 -11.90 9.37
CA PRO A 138 12.70 -10.79 10.22
C PRO A 138 12.95 -9.45 9.49
N ASN A 139 13.00 -9.43 8.15
CA ASN A 139 13.07 -8.20 7.36
C ASN A 139 11.70 -7.64 6.90
N PHE A 140 10.60 -8.27 7.27
CA PHE A 140 9.23 -7.81 6.97
C PHE A 140 8.87 -6.64 7.89
N ILE A 141 8.75 -5.45 7.30
CA ILE A 141 8.32 -4.25 8.02
C ILE A 141 6.81 -4.13 7.89
N TYR A 142 6.12 -3.99 9.01
CA TYR A 142 4.69 -3.74 9.03
C TYR A 142 4.37 -2.64 10.03
N ALA A 143 3.29 -1.92 9.76
CA ALA A 143 2.69 -0.98 10.68
C ALA A 143 1.22 -1.36 10.86
N ILE A 144 0.84 -1.69 12.10
CA ILE A 144 -0.56 -1.96 12.46
C ILE A 144 -1.07 -0.73 13.20
N GLN A 145 -2.12 -0.13 12.67
CA GLN A 145 -2.87 0.91 13.32
C GLN A 145 -4.07 0.29 14.04
N VAL A 146 -4.36 0.79 15.23
CA VAL A 146 -5.52 0.40 16.02
C VAL A 146 -6.36 1.64 16.34
N ASP A 147 -7.68 1.47 16.45
CA ASP A 147 -8.56 2.52 16.93
C ASP A 147 -8.52 2.65 18.47
N VAL A 148 -9.33 3.56 19.00
CA VAL A 148 -9.48 3.82 20.44
C VAL A 148 -10.06 2.64 21.22
N GLU A 149 -10.59 1.62 20.54
CA GLU A 149 -11.09 0.37 21.11
C GLU A 149 -10.07 -0.78 20.93
N VAL A 150 -8.84 -0.46 20.48
CA VAL A 150 -7.72 -1.40 20.20
C VAL A 150 -8.07 -2.39 19.08
N ILE A 151 -9.01 -2.01 18.19
CA ILE A 151 -9.38 -2.79 17.01
C ILE A 151 -8.45 -2.39 15.88
N ILE A 152 -7.86 -3.36 15.18
CA ILE A 152 -7.01 -3.10 14.02
C ILE A 152 -7.80 -2.35 12.94
N THR A 153 -7.34 -1.15 12.60
CA THR A 153 -7.92 -0.31 11.55
C THR A 153 -7.16 -0.49 10.25
N ASN A 154 -5.87 -0.21 10.23
CA ASN A 154 -5.06 -0.26 9.01
C ASN A 154 -3.85 -1.18 9.23
N ILE A 155 -3.54 -2.00 8.23
CA ILE A 155 -2.34 -2.85 8.24
C ILE A 155 -1.53 -2.45 7.02
N PHE A 156 -0.36 -1.86 7.21
CA PHE A 156 0.63 -1.64 6.15
C PHE A 156 1.74 -2.68 6.26
N TRP A 157 2.30 -3.11 5.13
CA TRP A 157 3.47 -3.96 5.07
C TRP A 157 4.37 -3.69 3.86
N ALA A 158 5.66 -3.95 4.03
CA ALA A 158 6.66 -4.04 2.99
C ALA A 158 7.77 -5.02 3.40
N ASP A 159 8.16 -5.92 2.50
CA ASP A 159 9.29 -6.82 2.74
C ASP A 159 10.65 -6.18 2.37
N ALA A 160 11.74 -6.92 2.60
CA ALA A 160 13.10 -6.45 2.28
C ALA A 160 13.28 -6.11 0.80
N ARG A 161 12.69 -6.93 -0.07
CA ARG A 161 12.84 -6.83 -1.52
C ARG A 161 12.06 -5.62 -2.04
N MET A 162 10.84 -5.41 -1.57
CA MET A 162 10.04 -4.22 -1.86
C MET A 162 10.83 -2.93 -1.58
N LYS A 163 11.57 -2.87 -0.48
CA LYS A 163 12.43 -1.72 -0.15
C LYS A 163 13.62 -1.56 -1.10
N VAL A 164 14.24 -2.66 -1.49
CA VAL A 164 15.35 -2.65 -2.48
C VAL A 164 14.84 -2.22 -3.85
N ASP A 165 13.66 -2.70 -4.23
CA ASP A 165 13.00 -2.36 -5.47
C ASP A 165 12.58 -0.91 -5.49
N TYR A 166 12.04 -0.36 -4.38
CA TYR A 166 11.79 1.08 -4.26
C TYR A 166 13.07 1.90 -4.45
N LYS A 167 14.18 1.47 -3.84
CA LYS A 167 15.45 2.19 -3.98
C LYS A 167 15.93 2.25 -5.43
N ARG A 168 15.61 1.26 -6.26
CA ARG A 168 16.01 1.14 -7.67
C ARG A 168 15.00 1.78 -8.62
N PHE A 169 13.71 1.62 -8.33
CA PHE A 169 12.63 1.83 -9.27
C PHE A 169 11.49 2.71 -8.73
N GLY A 170 11.68 3.36 -7.58
CA GLY A 170 10.68 4.18 -6.88
C GLY A 170 10.63 5.66 -7.27
N ASP A 171 11.27 6.04 -8.38
CA ASP A 171 11.12 7.35 -9.05
C ASP A 171 9.67 7.59 -9.51
N VAL A 172 8.97 6.55 -9.98
CA VAL A 172 7.55 6.58 -10.34
C VAL A 172 6.81 5.50 -9.57
N VAL A 173 5.74 5.88 -8.88
CA VAL A 173 4.88 4.96 -8.12
C VAL A 173 3.42 5.15 -8.52
N CYS A 174 2.73 4.07 -8.85
CA CYS A 174 1.28 4.06 -8.91
C CYS A 174 0.74 3.61 -7.55
N PHE A 175 -0.20 4.37 -7.01
CA PHE A 175 -0.93 4.03 -5.80
C PHE A 175 -2.40 3.83 -6.16
N GLU A 176 -2.91 2.62 -5.88
CA GLU A 176 -4.27 2.24 -6.22
C GLU A 176 -4.92 1.50 -5.05
N THR A 177 -6.21 1.79 -4.79
CA THR A 177 -7.03 0.99 -3.90
C THR A 177 -7.94 0.07 -4.70
N THR A 178 -8.02 -1.19 -4.27
CA THR A 178 -8.91 -2.20 -4.84
C THR A 178 -9.96 -2.58 -3.81
N TYR A 179 -11.22 -2.64 -4.27
CA TYR A 179 -12.35 -2.77 -3.37
C TYR A 179 -12.48 -4.19 -2.77
N ARG A 180 -12.63 -4.25 -1.43
CA ARG A 180 -13.17 -5.36 -0.62
C ARG A 180 -12.71 -6.76 -1.03
N LYS A 181 -11.39 -6.97 -1.08
CA LYS A 181 -10.77 -8.22 -1.55
C LYS A 181 -10.67 -9.34 -0.51
N ASN A 182 -11.10 -9.12 0.72
CA ASN A 182 -11.04 -10.11 1.79
C ASN A 182 -12.40 -10.26 2.50
N LYS A 183 -12.51 -11.29 3.34
CA LYS A 183 -13.75 -11.61 4.09
C LYS A 183 -14.21 -10.48 5.03
N GLU A 184 -13.33 -9.53 5.37
CA GLU A 184 -13.69 -8.37 6.17
C GLU A 184 -14.17 -7.17 5.35
N GLY A 185 -14.10 -7.25 4.03
CA GLY A 185 -14.45 -6.14 3.15
C GLY A 185 -13.54 -4.92 3.33
N ARG A 186 -12.27 -5.14 3.66
CA ARG A 186 -11.28 -4.04 3.74
C ARG A 186 -10.74 -3.70 2.35
N PRO A 187 -10.62 -2.41 1.98
CA PRO A 187 -9.89 -2.00 0.78
C PRO A 187 -8.44 -2.46 0.85
N LEU A 188 -7.93 -2.99 -0.26
CA LEU A 188 -6.50 -3.33 -0.43
C LEU A 188 -5.85 -2.19 -1.23
N ALA A 189 -4.97 -1.44 -0.59
CA ALA A 189 -4.14 -0.43 -1.23
C ALA A 189 -2.79 -1.03 -1.62
N LEU A 190 -2.28 -0.71 -2.80
CA LEU A 190 -0.98 -1.18 -3.28
C LEU A 190 -0.13 -0.01 -3.77
N PHE A 191 1.15 -0.03 -3.40
CA PHE A 191 2.19 0.79 -4.01
C PHE A 191 2.88 -0.04 -5.06
N VAL A 192 2.80 0.41 -6.31
CA VAL A 192 3.21 -0.35 -7.48
C VAL A 192 4.25 0.46 -8.25
N GLY A 193 5.26 -0.21 -8.79
CA GLY A 193 6.21 0.37 -9.73
C GLY A 193 6.46 -0.55 -10.91
N VAL A 194 7.49 -0.23 -11.70
CA VAL A 194 7.90 -1.01 -12.87
C VAL A 194 9.40 -1.24 -12.84
N ASN A 195 9.85 -2.49 -12.97
CA ASN A 195 11.28 -2.81 -13.02
C ASN A 195 11.90 -2.53 -14.40
N ASN A 196 13.20 -2.79 -14.56
CA ASN A 196 13.95 -2.60 -15.81
C ASN A 196 13.44 -3.43 -17.00
N HIS A 197 12.63 -4.47 -16.76
CA HIS A 197 12.01 -5.31 -17.81
C HIS A 197 10.60 -4.87 -18.18
N LYS A 198 10.17 -3.70 -17.71
CA LYS A 198 8.78 -3.23 -17.82
C LYS A 198 7.78 -4.15 -17.11
N GLN A 199 8.21 -4.95 -16.14
CA GLN A 199 7.30 -5.79 -15.38
C GLN A 199 6.82 -5.02 -14.16
N THR A 200 5.53 -5.17 -13.85
CA THR A 200 4.93 -4.56 -12.68
C THR A 200 5.46 -5.21 -11.41
N ILE A 201 5.88 -4.39 -10.46
CA ILE A 201 6.40 -4.81 -9.14
C ILE A 201 5.57 -4.18 -8.03
N ILE A 202 5.36 -4.94 -6.95
CA ILE A 202 4.70 -4.44 -5.74
C ILE A 202 5.79 -3.97 -4.78
N ILE A 203 5.66 -2.74 -4.31
CA ILE A 203 6.65 -2.05 -3.48
C ILE A 203 6.10 -1.78 -2.06
N GLY A 204 4.81 -2.02 -1.85
CA GLY A 204 4.18 -2.00 -0.54
C GLY A 204 2.70 -2.33 -0.65
N GLY A 205 2.11 -2.80 0.45
CA GLY A 205 0.70 -3.10 0.53
C GLY A 205 0.07 -2.57 1.80
N ALA A 206 -1.22 -2.27 1.74
CA ALA A 206 -2.02 -1.94 2.91
C ALA A 206 -3.45 -2.48 2.85
N LEU A 207 -3.97 -2.92 3.99
CA LEU A 207 -5.38 -3.18 4.20
C LEU A 207 -5.95 -2.01 5.00
N LEU A 208 -6.88 -1.28 4.42
CA LEU A 208 -7.44 -0.07 5.01
C LEU A 208 -8.76 -0.37 5.72
N TYR A 209 -9.09 0.46 6.71
CA TYR A 209 -10.40 0.48 7.34
C TYR A 209 -11.41 1.28 6.49
N ASP A 210 -10.97 2.45 6.03
CA ASP A 210 -11.73 3.38 5.19
C ASP A 210 -10.81 4.10 4.20
N GLU A 211 -11.40 4.87 3.29
CA GLU A 211 -10.72 5.66 2.26
C GLU A 211 -10.90 7.15 2.58
N THR A 212 -10.45 7.55 3.78
CA THR A 212 -10.49 8.94 4.25
C THR A 212 -9.15 9.64 4.06
N ILE A 213 -9.17 10.98 4.03
CA ILE A 213 -7.95 11.81 3.92
C ILE A 213 -6.97 11.44 5.04
N GLU A 214 -7.45 11.35 6.28
CA GLU A 214 -6.60 11.03 7.44
C GLU A 214 -5.98 9.62 7.35
N THR A 215 -6.71 8.65 6.79
CA THR A 215 -6.18 7.30 6.56
C THR A 215 -5.07 7.32 5.50
N PHE A 216 -5.27 8.03 4.38
CA PHE A 216 -4.26 8.14 3.33
C PHE A 216 -3.03 8.94 3.76
N GLU A 217 -3.19 10.06 4.48
CA GLU A 217 -2.09 10.85 5.01
C GLU A 217 -1.15 10.00 5.87
N ARG A 218 -1.72 9.23 6.79
CA ARG A 218 -0.96 8.31 7.65
C ARG A 218 -0.29 7.20 6.86
N LEU A 219 -0.97 6.68 5.84
CA LEU A 219 -0.43 5.63 4.99
C LEU A 219 0.79 6.14 4.22
N PHE A 220 0.70 7.32 3.60
CA PHE A 220 1.81 7.93 2.86
C PHE A 220 2.99 8.30 3.76
N ASP A 221 2.73 8.82 4.96
CA ASP A 221 3.77 9.03 5.99
C ASP A 221 4.44 7.70 6.35
N THR A 222 3.66 6.66 6.66
CA THR A 222 4.18 5.33 7.01
C THR A 222 5.02 4.72 5.87
N PHE A 223 4.54 4.82 4.63
CA PHE A 223 5.26 4.36 3.45
C PHE A 223 6.61 5.07 3.32
N SER A 224 6.61 6.40 3.32
CA SER A 224 7.84 7.19 3.16
C SER A 224 8.87 6.88 4.27
N ARG A 225 8.45 6.77 5.53
CA ARG A 225 9.33 6.36 6.64
C ARG A 225 9.91 4.96 6.43
N THR A 226 9.09 4.01 5.99
CA THR A 226 9.53 2.64 5.67
C THR A 226 10.58 2.62 4.56
N MET A 227 10.43 3.55 3.61
CA MET A 227 11.32 3.77 2.48
C MET A 227 12.48 4.74 2.76
N PHE A 228 12.91 4.84 4.02
CA PHE A 228 14.05 5.66 4.46
C PHE A 228 13.85 7.17 4.21
N GLY A 229 12.62 7.65 4.32
CA GLY A 229 12.25 9.04 4.10
C GLY A 229 12.20 9.47 2.65
N ARG A 230 12.47 8.56 1.70
CA ARG A 230 12.39 8.86 0.26
C ARG A 230 10.94 8.88 -0.21
N LYS A 231 10.62 9.87 -1.01
CA LYS A 231 9.32 10.06 -1.68
C LYS A 231 9.53 9.85 -3.19
N PRO A 232 8.52 9.35 -3.92
CA PRO A 232 8.62 9.22 -5.36
C PRO A 232 8.69 10.60 -6.03
N ASN A 233 9.33 10.69 -7.19
CA ASN A 233 9.35 11.94 -7.95
C ASN A 233 7.97 12.19 -8.57
N ASN A 234 7.36 11.12 -9.10
CA ASN A 234 6.07 11.15 -9.76
C ASN A 234 5.16 10.07 -9.16
N THR A 235 3.89 10.41 -8.91
CA THR A 235 2.89 9.47 -8.43
C THR A 235 1.66 9.47 -9.32
N LEU A 236 1.15 8.27 -9.60
CA LEU A 236 -0.10 8.03 -10.31
C LEU A 236 -1.16 7.53 -9.33
N THR A 237 -2.35 8.10 -9.34
CA THR A 237 -3.50 7.58 -8.57
C THR A 237 -4.77 7.56 -9.41
N ASP A 238 -5.84 7.01 -8.84
CA ASP A 238 -7.18 7.26 -9.36
C ASP A 238 -7.64 8.70 -9.07
N GLN A 239 -8.84 9.04 -9.55
CA GLN A 239 -9.45 10.37 -9.37
C GLN A 239 -10.18 10.47 -8.01
N ASP A 240 -9.51 10.10 -6.92
CA ASP A 240 -10.04 10.22 -5.57
C ASP A 240 -9.60 11.51 -4.87
N ALA A 241 -10.56 12.29 -4.39
CA ALA A 241 -10.29 13.59 -3.76
C ALA A 241 -9.58 13.46 -2.41
N ALA A 242 -9.77 12.35 -1.69
CA ALA A 242 -9.08 12.11 -0.43
C ALA A 242 -7.60 11.78 -0.66
N MET A 243 -7.30 10.94 -1.66
CA MET A 243 -5.92 10.67 -2.09
C MET A 243 -5.22 11.95 -2.56
N ASP A 244 -5.89 12.76 -3.38
CA ASP A 244 -5.33 14.02 -3.91
C ASP A 244 -4.91 14.99 -2.79
N LYS A 245 -5.81 15.20 -1.82
CA LYS A 245 -5.54 16.06 -0.68
C LYS A 245 -4.46 15.48 0.25
N ALA A 246 -4.45 14.18 0.46
CA ALA A 246 -3.45 13.52 1.29
C ALA A 246 -2.06 13.57 0.63
N LEU A 247 -1.96 13.36 -0.69
CA LEU A 247 -0.71 13.45 -1.44
C LEU A 247 -0.14 14.86 -1.44
N SER A 248 -0.96 15.87 -1.76
CA SER A 248 -0.53 17.27 -1.73
C SER A 248 -0.06 17.73 -0.36
N THR A 249 -0.62 17.15 0.72
CA THR A 249 -0.21 17.44 2.10
C THR A 249 1.08 16.72 2.49
N GLN A 250 1.21 15.42 2.18
CA GLN A 250 2.35 14.61 2.61
C GLN A 250 3.57 14.75 1.70
N TRP A 251 3.35 14.80 0.39
CA TRP A 251 4.36 14.78 -0.66
C TRP A 251 4.19 15.98 -1.63
N PRO A 252 4.32 17.23 -1.15
CA PRO A 252 4.06 18.43 -1.96
C PRO A 252 5.00 18.60 -3.17
N GLU A 253 6.20 18.02 -3.11
CA GLU A 253 7.20 18.07 -4.20
C GLU A 253 7.00 16.96 -5.24
N THR A 254 6.21 15.93 -4.92
CA THR A 254 5.93 14.82 -5.83
C THR A 254 4.91 15.27 -6.86
N LYS A 255 5.23 15.13 -8.15
CA LYS A 255 4.27 15.43 -9.21
C LYS A 255 3.17 14.37 -9.21
N HIS A 256 1.92 14.81 -9.06
CA HIS A 256 0.76 13.94 -9.04
C HIS A 256 0.04 13.94 -10.39
N ARG A 257 -0.22 12.75 -10.92
CA ARG A 257 -0.90 12.50 -12.19
C ARG A 257 -2.03 11.50 -12.00
N LEU A 258 -3.05 11.57 -12.85
CA LEU A 258 -4.14 10.59 -12.85
C LEU A 258 -3.77 9.38 -13.71
N CYS A 259 -4.10 8.20 -13.21
CA CYS A 259 -3.94 6.94 -13.93
C CYS A 259 -4.95 6.87 -15.08
N VAL A 260 -4.45 6.77 -16.33
CA VAL A 260 -5.28 6.84 -17.54
C VAL A 260 -6.30 5.72 -17.63
N TRP A 261 -5.97 4.52 -17.12
CA TRP A 261 -6.94 3.43 -17.06
C TRP A 261 -8.10 3.73 -16.13
N HIS A 262 -7.83 4.20 -14.91
CA HIS A 262 -8.88 4.55 -13.96
C HIS A 262 -9.77 5.67 -14.50
N MET A 263 -9.14 6.64 -15.15
CA MET A 263 -9.83 7.71 -15.85
C MET A 263 -10.76 7.17 -16.95
N TYR A 264 -10.27 6.28 -17.81
CA TYR A 264 -11.09 5.63 -18.84
C TYR A 264 -12.22 4.78 -18.23
N GLN A 265 -11.94 4.01 -17.18
CA GLN A 265 -12.95 3.21 -16.47
C GLN A 265 -14.03 4.09 -15.84
N ASN A 266 -13.66 5.24 -15.28
CA ASN A 266 -14.60 6.20 -14.73
C ASN A 266 -15.43 6.85 -15.85
N ALA A 267 -14.79 7.25 -16.95
CA ALA A 267 -15.49 7.75 -18.14
C ALA A 267 -16.51 6.74 -18.67
N ALA A 268 -16.10 5.47 -18.83
CA ALA A 268 -16.98 4.40 -19.29
C ALA A 268 -18.18 4.14 -18.37
N LYS A 269 -18.00 4.31 -17.04
CA LYS A 269 -19.10 4.20 -16.07
C LYS A 269 -20.07 5.38 -16.15
N HIS A 270 -19.57 6.61 -16.18
CA HIS A 270 -20.40 7.82 -16.18
C HIS A 270 -21.05 8.10 -17.53
N LEU A 271 -20.41 7.69 -18.62
CA LEU A 271 -20.84 7.92 -20.00
C LEU A 271 -21.26 6.61 -20.68
N LYS A 272 -21.70 5.60 -19.93
CA LYS A 272 -22.02 4.27 -20.46
C LYS A 272 -22.90 4.31 -21.71
N GLY A 273 -23.96 5.12 -21.68
CA GLY A 273 -24.87 5.28 -22.83
C GLY A 273 -24.20 5.86 -24.08
N ILE A 274 -23.16 6.67 -23.93
CA ILE A 274 -22.37 7.23 -25.03
C ILE A 274 -21.37 6.20 -25.55
N PHE A 275 -20.66 5.52 -24.66
CA PHE A 275 -19.72 4.46 -25.01
C PHE A 275 -20.40 3.32 -25.76
N ASP A 276 -21.61 2.94 -25.34
CA ASP A 276 -22.41 1.89 -26.00
C ASP A 276 -22.93 2.36 -27.37
N LYS A 277 -23.33 3.64 -27.48
CA LYS A 277 -23.91 4.22 -28.70
C LYS A 277 -22.88 4.59 -29.76
N PHE A 278 -21.69 5.04 -29.37
CA PHE A 278 -20.68 5.59 -30.27
C PHE A 278 -19.32 4.95 -30.05
N LYS A 279 -18.99 3.95 -30.87
CA LYS A 279 -17.67 3.31 -30.85
C LYS A 279 -16.52 4.30 -31.13
N SER A 280 -16.79 5.40 -31.83
CA SER A 280 -15.82 6.46 -32.10
C SER A 280 -15.48 7.30 -30.87
N PHE A 281 -16.39 7.43 -29.90
CA PHE A 281 -16.19 8.26 -28.70
C PHE A 281 -14.96 7.81 -27.92
N ALA A 282 -14.82 6.51 -27.69
CA ALA A 282 -13.68 5.96 -26.96
C ALA A 282 -12.34 6.31 -27.63
N LYS A 283 -12.30 6.31 -28.97
CA LYS A 283 -11.10 6.68 -29.74
C LYS A 283 -10.80 8.18 -29.59
N GLU A 284 -11.80 9.03 -29.72
CA GLU A 284 -11.65 10.50 -29.64
C GLU A 284 -11.30 10.94 -28.20
N PHE A 285 -11.91 10.32 -27.19
CA PHE A 285 -11.56 10.53 -25.79
C PHE A 285 -10.11 10.13 -25.49
N CYS A 286 -9.68 8.94 -25.96
CA CYS A 286 -8.27 8.53 -25.83
C CYS A 286 -7.32 9.47 -26.59
N SER A 287 -7.73 9.98 -27.76
CA SER A 287 -6.95 10.93 -28.54
C SER A 287 -6.70 12.23 -27.76
N CYS A 288 -7.73 12.75 -27.08
CA CYS A 288 -7.60 13.91 -26.20
C CYS A 288 -6.56 13.70 -25.07
N VAL A 289 -6.32 12.47 -24.66
CA VAL A 289 -5.38 12.14 -23.58
C VAL A 289 -3.93 12.05 -24.09
N TYR A 290 -3.72 11.54 -25.31
CA TYR A 290 -2.40 11.11 -25.77
C TYR A 290 -1.89 11.77 -27.04
N ASP A 291 -2.77 12.24 -27.92
CA ASP A 291 -2.41 12.52 -29.32
C ASP A 291 -2.16 14.01 -29.60
N HIS A 292 -2.17 14.85 -28.57
CA HIS A 292 -1.97 16.30 -28.70
C HIS A 292 -0.71 16.73 -27.98
N ASP A 293 0.15 17.45 -28.71
CA ASP A 293 1.43 17.97 -28.21
C ASP A 293 1.37 19.47 -27.91
N GLU A 294 0.31 20.16 -28.35
CA GLU A 294 0.02 21.56 -28.04
C GLU A 294 -1.26 21.72 -27.21
N VAL A 295 -1.22 22.62 -26.23
CA VAL A 295 -2.37 22.86 -25.33
C VAL A 295 -3.58 23.39 -26.14
N SER A 296 -3.32 24.21 -27.15
CA SER A 296 -4.34 24.75 -28.07
C SER A 296 -5.02 23.66 -28.89
N GLU A 297 -4.27 22.65 -29.37
CA GLU A 297 -4.81 21.50 -30.10
C GLU A 297 -5.65 20.61 -29.21
N PHE A 298 -5.15 20.32 -28.01
CA PHE A 298 -5.90 19.57 -26.99
C PHE A 298 -7.24 20.24 -26.67
N ILE A 299 -7.25 21.54 -26.38
CA ILE A 299 -8.47 22.28 -26.03
C ILE A 299 -9.48 22.20 -27.18
N ARG A 300 -9.04 22.44 -28.42
CA ARG A 300 -9.90 22.34 -29.60
C ARG A 300 -10.48 20.93 -29.78
N ALA A 301 -9.64 19.90 -29.72
CA ALA A 301 -10.09 18.52 -29.89
C ALA A 301 -11.06 18.08 -28.78
N TRP A 302 -10.84 18.54 -27.55
CA TRP A 302 -11.75 18.31 -26.44
C TRP A 302 -13.11 18.97 -26.67
N ASP A 303 -13.12 20.25 -27.06
CA ASP A 303 -14.35 21.00 -27.33
C ASP A 303 -15.13 20.43 -28.52
N ASP A 304 -14.44 20.07 -29.60
CA ASP A 304 -15.00 19.42 -30.79
C ASP A 304 -15.66 18.08 -30.42
N MET A 305 -15.00 17.28 -29.57
CA MET A 305 -15.56 16.03 -29.05
C MET A 305 -16.83 16.32 -28.23
N LEU A 306 -16.80 17.28 -27.30
CA LEU A 306 -17.97 17.62 -26.48
C LEU A 306 -19.16 18.08 -27.34
N GLU A 307 -18.90 18.88 -28.38
CA GLU A 307 -19.94 19.34 -29.30
C GLU A 307 -20.56 18.19 -30.09
N LYS A 308 -19.71 17.36 -30.71
CA LYS A 308 -20.12 16.25 -31.56
C LYS A 308 -21.03 15.24 -30.85
N TYR A 309 -20.80 15.01 -29.56
CA TYR A 309 -21.58 14.06 -28.76
C TYR A 309 -22.65 14.72 -27.88
N ASN A 310 -22.84 16.04 -27.99
CA ASN A 310 -23.78 16.84 -27.20
C ASN A 310 -23.55 16.71 -25.68
N LEU A 311 -22.31 16.90 -25.26
CA LEU A 311 -21.82 16.70 -23.89
C LEU A 311 -21.34 17.99 -23.21
N LYS A 312 -21.51 19.17 -23.83
CA LYS A 312 -21.04 20.46 -23.29
C LYS A 312 -21.58 20.74 -21.87
N ASP A 313 -22.83 20.38 -21.60
CA ASP A 313 -23.48 20.61 -20.29
C ASP A 313 -23.32 19.43 -19.32
N ASN A 314 -22.48 18.44 -19.64
CA ASN A 314 -22.31 17.28 -18.78
C ASN A 314 -21.50 17.63 -17.52
N GLU A 315 -22.18 17.69 -16.37
CA GLU A 315 -21.56 18.07 -15.09
C GLU A 315 -20.31 17.24 -14.71
N TRP A 316 -20.28 15.96 -15.07
CA TRP A 316 -19.14 15.10 -14.77
C TRP A 316 -17.93 15.49 -15.63
N LEU A 317 -18.12 15.72 -16.93
CA LEU A 317 -17.05 16.16 -17.83
C LEU A 317 -16.52 17.55 -17.49
N ILE A 318 -17.39 18.46 -17.01
CA ILE A 318 -16.97 19.78 -16.52
C ILE A 318 -16.01 19.63 -15.33
N LYS A 319 -16.41 18.88 -14.28
CA LYS A 319 -15.54 18.61 -13.11
C LYS A 319 -14.28 17.83 -13.45
N PHE A 320 -14.39 16.95 -14.44
CA PHE A 320 -13.26 16.18 -14.94
C PHE A 320 -12.22 17.08 -15.62
N TYR A 321 -12.68 18.06 -16.41
CA TYR A 321 -11.85 19.04 -17.08
C TYR A 321 -11.20 20.06 -16.12
N GLU A 322 -11.81 20.36 -14.97
CA GLU A 322 -11.19 21.20 -13.92
C GLU A 322 -9.82 20.68 -13.45
N ASN A 323 -9.53 19.39 -13.63
CA ASN A 323 -8.26 18.74 -13.27
C ASN A 323 -7.36 18.43 -14.49
N LYS A 324 -7.56 19.12 -15.63
CA LYS A 324 -6.83 18.90 -16.90
C LYS A 324 -5.31 19.02 -16.81
N GLU A 325 -4.74 19.56 -15.76
CA GLU A 325 -3.29 19.61 -15.61
C GLU A 325 -2.72 18.23 -15.23
N LYS A 326 -3.56 17.30 -14.72
CA LYS A 326 -3.13 16.02 -14.15
C LYS A 326 -3.25 14.82 -15.08
N TRP A 327 -3.89 14.93 -16.25
CA TRP A 327 -4.22 13.75 -17.08
C TRP A 327 -3.79 13.78 -18.55
N PRO A 328 -3.95 14.87 -19.33
CA PRO A 328 -3.53 14.92 -20.72
C PRO A 328 -2.01 14.91 -20.81
N LEU A 329 -1.46 14.22 -21.81
CA LEU A 329 -0.02 14.14 -22.07
C LEU A 329 0.60 15.53 -22.25
N VAL A 330 -0.11 16.46 -22.89
CA VAL A 330 0.41 17.81 -23.17
C VAL A 330 0.82 18.58 -21.91
N TYR A 331 0.12 18.40 -20.79
CA TYR A 331 0.50 19.02 -19.50
C TYR A 331 1.56 18.23 -18.73
N GLY A 332 1.91 17.03 -19.19
CA GLY A 332 2.84 16.11 -18.55
C GLY A 332 4.03 15.70 -19.42
N CYS A 333 4.26 16.37 -20.56
CA CYS A 333 5.26 15.94 -21.56
C CYS A 333 6.71 15.97 -21.03
N GLU A 334 6.98 16.75 -19.99
CA GLU A 334 8.27 16.79 -19.27
C GLU A 334 8.30 15.87 -18.04
N THR A 335 7.24 15.10 -17.78
CA THR A 335 7.12 14.25 -16.60
C THR A 335 7.41 12.81 -16.97
N PHE A 336 8.55 12.31 -16.49
CA PHE A 336 8.91 10.91 -16.62
C PHE A 336 7.94 10.00 -15.84
N LEU A 337 7.21 9.13 -16.54
CA LEU A 337 6.24 8.19 -15.95
C LEU A 337 6.60 6.72 -16.13
N ALA A 338 7.80 6.40 -16.63
CA ALA A 338 8.32 5.04 -16.73
C ALA A 338 7.36 4.03 -17.39
N ASP A 339 6.62 4.44 -18.42
CA ASP A 339 5.57 3.66 -19.12
C ASP A 339 4.31 3.35 -18.27
N MET A 340 4.27 3.79 -17.01
CA MET A 340 3.21 3.42 -16.05
C MET A 340 1.86 4.10 -16.29
N SER A 341 1.82 5.12 -17.15
CA SER A 341 0.57 5.79 -17.54
C SER A 341 -0.24 4.99 -18.56
N THR A 342 0.32 3.94 -19.16
CA THR A 342 -0.40 3.11 -20.14
C THR A 342 -1.46 2.24 -19.45
N THR A 343 -2.59 2.05 -20.12
CA THR A 343 -3.73 1.29 -19.57
C THR A 343 -3.39 -0.17 -19.25
N GLN A 344 -2.39 -0.72 -19.93
CA GLN A 344 -1.95 -2.11 -19.81
C GLN A 344 -1.38 -2.43 -18.41
N HIS A 345 -0.68 -1.50 -17.76
CA HIS A 345 -0.04 -1.78 -16.46
C HIS A 345 -1.03 -1.86 -15.29
N SER A 346 -2.00 -0.95 -15.23
CA SER A 346 -3.04 -0.93 -14.21
C SER A 346 -4.11 -2.02 -14.44
N GLU A 347 -4.47 -2.32 -15.70
CA GLU A 347 -5.35 -3.45 -16.02
C GLU A 347 -4.70 -4.78 -15.62
N SER A 348 -3.41 -4.92 -15.93
CA SER A 348 -2.60 -6.08 -15.55
C SER A 348 -2.56 -6.27 -14.03
N MET A 349 -2.33 -5.21 -13.25
CA MET A 349 -2.28 -5.31 -11.78
C MET A 349 -3.61 -5.78 -11.18
N ASN A 350 -4.73 -5.18 -11.58
CA ASN A 350 -6.04 -5.58 -11.08
C ASN A 350 -6.41 -7.02 -11.48
N SER A 351 -6.08 -7.42 -12.71
CA SER A 351 -6.26 -8.79 -13.20
C SER A 351 -5.38 -9.77 -12.41
N MET A 352 -4.11 -9.42 -12.21
CA MET A 352 -3.12 -10.18 -11.45
C MET A 352 -3.59 -10.42 -10.02
N VAL A 353 -3.97 -9.38 -9.28
CA VAL A 353 -4.46 -9.51 -7.90
C VAL A 353 -5.70 -10.41 -7.81
N LYS A 354 -6.60 -10.35 -8.80
CA LYS A 354 -7.81 -11.20 -8.84
C LYS A 354 -7.51 -12.70 -8.99
N GLN A 355 -6.36 -13.09 -9.55
CA GLN A 355 -6.00 -14.51 -9.73
C GLN A 355 -5.62 -15.18 -8.40
N TYR A 356 -5.04 -14.43 -7.47
CA TYR A 356 -4.56 -14.95 -6.19
C TYR A 356 -5.49 -14.61 -5.04
N ILE A 357 -6.15 -13.45 -5.09
CA ILE A 357 -6.88 -12.89 -3.94
C ILE A 357 -8.38 -12.94 -4.19
N SER A 358 -9.08 -13.60 -3.26
CA SER A 358 -10.54 -13.76 -3.27
C SER A 358 -11.16 -13.22 -1.98
N TYR A 359 -12.38 -12.67 -2.10
CA TYR A 359 -13.17 -12.21 -0.95
C TYR A 359 -13.46 -13.32 0.08
N LYS A 360 -13.32 -14.59 -0.31
CA LYS A 360 -13.51 -15.74 0.59
C LYS A 360 -12.35 -15.94 1.57
N HIS A 361 -11.17 -15.40 1.25
CA HIS A 361 -9.97 -15.56 2.07
C HIS A 361 -10.12 -14.83 3.41
N ASP A 362 -9.79 -15.52 4.50
CA ASP A 362 -9.50 -14.85 5.76
C ASP A 362 -8.13 -14.14 5.69
N LEU A 363 -7.73 -13.49 6.78
CA LEU A 363 -6.50 -12.70 6.76
C LEU A 363 -5.24 -13.55 6.53
N LEU A 364 -5.20 -14.74 7.12
CA LEU A 364 -4.04 -15.62 7.02
C LEU A 364 -3.93 -16.14 5.58
N GLN A 365 -5.04 -16.63 5.03
CA GLN A 365 -5.12 -17.06 3.63
C GLN A 365 -4.79 -15.91 2.67
N PHE A 366 -5.29 -14.70 2.95
CA PHE A 366 -4.95 -13.52 2.18
C PHE A 366 -3.44 -13.32 2.08
N PHE A 367 -2.72 -13.32 3.21
CA PHE A 367 -1.27 -13.12 3.20
C PHE A 367 -0.51 -14.28 2.56
N GLN A 368 -0.97 -15.52 2.72
CA GLN A 368 -0.37 -16.68 2.04
C GLN A 368 -0.48 -16.55 0.52
N HIS A 369 -1.68 -16.24 0.01
CA HIS A 369 -1.89 -16.05 -1.43
C HIS A 369 -1.21 -14.78 -1.96
N PHE A 370 -1.13 -13.72 -1.15
CA PHE A 370 -0.37 -12.52 -1.47
C PHE A 370 1.13 -12.83 -1.60
N GLN A 371 1.67 -13.68 -0.72
CA GLN A 371 3.06 -14.12 -0.83
C GLN A 371 3.29 -14.94 -2.11
N SER A 372 2.41 -15.88 -2.45
CA SER A 372 2.51 -16.63 -3.71
C SER A 372 2.51 -15.72 -4.93
N LEU A 373 1.71 -14.65 -4.91
CA LEU A 373 1.73 -13.62 -5.94
C LEU A 373 3.13 -12.97 -6.06
N LEU A 374 3.75 -12.59 -4.94
CA LEU A 374 5.10 -11.99 -4.93
C LEU A 374 6.17 -12.97 -5.42
N ASP A 375 6.06 -14.24 -5.07
CA ASP A 375 6.99 -15.31 -5.46
C ASP A 375 6.92 -15.54 -6.99
N ASP A 376 5.73 -15.57 -7.57
CA ASP A 376 5.54 -15.68 -9.01
C ASP A 376 6.10 -14.45 -9.75
N ARG A 377 5.95 -13.25 -9.19
CA ARG A 377 6.60 -12.04 -9.74
C ARG A 377 8.12 -12.12 -9.65
N CYS A 378 8.66 -12.70 -8.56
CA CYS A 378 10.09 -12.98 -8.43
C CYS A 378 10.59 -13.88 -9.56
N TYR A 379 9.85 -14.96 -9.81
CA TYR A 379 10.23 -15.93 -10.82
C TYR A 379 10.13 -15.37 -12.24
N ASP A 380 9.11 -14.57 -12.54
CA ASP A 380 8.98 -13.90 -13.84
C ASP A 380 10.09 -12.86 -14.09
N GLU A 381 10.54 -12.16 -13.05
CA GLU A 381 11.72 -11.28 -13.14
C GLU A 381 13.00 -12.08 -13.35
N TYR A 382 13.19 -13.19 -12.63
CA TYR A 382 14.35 -14.07 -12.79
C TYR A 382 14.45 -14.64 -14.22
N LYS A 383 13.33 -15.06 -14.80
CA LYS A 383 13.27 -15.48 -16.21
C LYS A 383 13.72 -14.37 -17.16
N ALA A 384 13.24 -13.14 -16.93
CA ALA A 384 13.59 -11.99 -17.76
C ALA A 384 15.09 -11.62 -17.63
N ASP A 385 15.62 -11.61 -16.41
CA ASP A 385 17.06 -11.41 -16.14
C ASP A 385 17.91 -12.46 -16.87
N THR A 386 17.53 -13.74 -16.78
CA THR A 386 18.22 -14.85 -17.45
C THR A 386 18.20 -14.67 -18.98
N LYS A 387 17.02 -14.39 -19.56
CA LYS A 387 16.88 -14.17 -21.00
C LYS A 387 17.70 -12.98 -21.50
N SER A 388 17.80 -11.91 -20.70
CA SER A 388 18.59 -10.73 -21.04
C SER A 388 20.10 -10.98 -20.95
N SER A 389 20.54 -11.85 -20.05
CA SER A 389 21.97 -12.17 -19.85
C SER A 389 22.51 -13.07 -20.96
N ILE A 390 21.66 -13.93 -21.54
CA ILE A 390 22.02 -14.85 -22.63
C ILE A 390 22.07 -14.14 -24.00
N ASN A 391 21.30 -13.07 -24.17
CA ASN A 391 21.19 -12.33 -25.44
C ASN A 391 21.95 -11.00 -25.35
N MET A 392 23.28 -11.04 -25.38
CA MET A 392 24.11 -9.84 -25.57
C MET A 392 24.49 -9.73 -27.05
N PRO A 393 23.89 -8.82 -27.83
CA PRO A 393 24.38 -8.54 -29.17
C PRO A 393 25.76 -7.87 -29.03
N SER A 394 26.80 -8.54 -29.51
CA SER A 394 28.09 -7.89 -29.73
C SER A 394 28.02 -7.10 -31.04
N LEU A 395 28.25 -5.79 -30.96
CA LEU A 395 28.45 -4.96 -32.15
C LEU A 395 29.95 -4.70 -32.29
N SER A 396 30.56 -5.23 -33.35
CA SER A 396 32.01 -5.17 -33.60
C SER A 396 32.43 -4.08 -34.59
N TYR A 397 31.57 -3.10 -34.90
CA TYR A 397 31.85 -2.12 -35.94
C TYR A 397 31.67 -0.66 -35.47
N PRO A 398 32.51 0.27 -35.94
CA PRO A 398 32.28 1.70 -35.77
C PRO A 398 31.01 2.10 -36.54
N ALA A 399 30.01 2.62 -35.84
CA ALA A 399 28.80 3.15 -36.43
C ALA A 399 28.73 4.67 -36.19
N GLU A 400 28.22 5.42 -37.16
CA GLU A 400 27.92 6.84 -36.96
C GLU A 400 26.92 7.01 -35.80
N ILE A 401 27.26 7.88 -34.85
CA ILE A 401 26.42 8.20 -33.69
C ILE A 401 25.77 9.55 -33.95
N LEU A 402 24.46 9.56 -34.17
CA LEU A 402 23.69 10.80 -34.19
C LEU A 402 23.62 11.36 -32.77
N LYS A 403 24.18 12.54 -32.53
CA LYS A 403 24.34 13.06 -31.17
C LYS A 403 23.01 13.37 -30.48
N HIS A 404 21.97 13.74 -31.23
CA HIS A 404 20.68 14.14 -30.67
C HIS A 404 19.52 13.94 -31.67
N ILE A 405 18.43 13.33 -31.21
CA ILE A 405 17.13 13.24 -31.85
C ILE A 405 16.04 13.80 -30.92
N CYS A 406 15.25 14.74 -31.41
CA CYS A 406 14.04 15.19 -30.74
C CYS A 406 12.86 14.72 -31.57
N CYS A 407 11.97 13.91 -30.99
CA CYS A 407 10.71 13.59 -31.63
C CYS A 407 9.61 14.42 -31.00
N TYR A 408 8.69 14.91 -31.84
CA TYR A 408 7.49 15.60 -31.39
C TYR A 408 6.63 14.70 -30.48
N CYS A 409 6.71 13.37 -30.64
CA CYS A 409 5.99 12.37 -29.81
C CYS A 409 6.25 12.49 -28.30
N LYS A 410 7.38 13.07 -27.88
CA LYS A 410 7.85 13.18 -26.47
C LYS A 410 7.87 11.89 -25.64
N ILE A 411 7.68 10.73 -26.26
CA ILE A 411 7.69 9.42 -25.62
C ILE A 411 9.03 9.13 -24.94
N PHE A 412 10.16 9.62 -25.47
CA PHE A 412 11.44 9.40 -24.80
C PHE A 412 11.49 10.15 -23.46
N GLU A 413 11.09 11.43 -23.43
CA GLU A 413 11.04 12.23 -22.21
C GLU A 413 10.05 11.64 -21.18
N PHE A 414 8.98 11.03 -21.67
CA PHE A 414 7.90 10.46 -20.86
C PHE A 414 8.19 9.04 -20.36
N VAL A 415 8.82 8.18 -21.16
CA VAL A 415 9.04 6.75 -20.90
C VAL A 415 10.52 6.42 -20.63
N GLY A 416 11.45 7.23 -21.13
CA GLY A 416 12.90 6.95 -21.15
C GLY A 416 13.31 5.96 -22.23
N ILE A 417 12.43 5.68 -23.21
CA ILE A 417 12.66 4.75 -24.32
C ILE A 417 12.27 5.44 -25.62
N LEU A 418 13.13 5.35 -26.64
CA LEU A 418 12.91 5.97 -27.95
C LEU A 418 11.61 5.47 -28.61
N CYS A 419 10.79 6.40 -29.12
CA CYS A 419 9.59 6.02 -29.89
C CYS A 419 9.94 5.43 -31.26
N ALA A 420 8.96 4.72 -31.83
CA ALA A 420 9.05 4.15 -33.17
C ALA A 420 9.41 5.21 -34.23
N HIS A 421 8.95 6.46 -34.08
CA HIS A 421 9.34 7.57 -34.96
C HIS A 421 10.86 7.83 -34.91
N SER A 422 11.44 7.97 -33.71
CA SER A 422 12.88 8.17 -33.54
C SER A 422 13.69 6.98 -34.10
N LEU A 423 13.24 5.76 -33.82
CA LEU A 423 13.87 4.54 -34.34
C LEU A 423 13.79 4.44 -35.87
N LYS A 424 12.70 4.91 -36.47
CA LYS A 424 12.56 4.98 -37.93
C LYS A 424 13.56 5.95 -38.54
N ILE A 425 13.82 7.09 -37.90
CA ILE A 425 14.88 8.01 -38.33
C ILE A 425 16.25 7.35 -38.22
N PHE A 426 16.52 6.60 -37.15
CA PHE A 426 17.79 5.88 -37.01
C PHE A 426 17.97 4.86 -38.13
N PHE A 427 16.92 4.12 -38.46
CA PHE A 427 16.91 3.20 -39.59
C PHE A 427 17.21 3.93 -40.92
N LEU A 428 16.50 5.03 -41.20
CA LEU A 428 16.67 5.81 -42.44
C LEU A 428 18.05 6.47 -42.57
N LYS A 429 18.65 6.85 -41.43
CA LYS A 429 20.01 7.41 -41.36
C LYS A 429 21.10 6.35 -41.19
N ASN A 430 20.74 5.06 -41.28
CA ASN A 430 21.65 3.93 -41.11
C ASN A 430 22.42 3.94 -39.77
N ILE A 431 21.85 4.56 -38.74
CA ILE A 431 22.43 4.60 -37.38
C ILE A 431 22.19 3.24 -36.73
N LYS A 432 23.28 2.51 -36.50
CA LYS A 432 23.23 1.15 -35.96
C LYS A 432 23.30 1.07 -34.43
N ARG A 433 23.72 2.16 -33.79
CA ARG A 433 23.87 2.23 -32.33
C ARG A 433 23.03 3.38 -31.77
N VAL A 434 22.25 3.09 -30.73
CA VAL A 434 21.55 4.11 -29.95
C VAL A 434 22.58 4.94 -29.18
N PRO A 435 22.58 6.28 -29.27
CA PRO A 435 23.50 7.13 -28.52
C PRO A 435 23.30 6.96 -27.01
N ASP A 436 24.40 7.03 -26.25
CA ASP A 436 24.38 6.76 -24.81
C ASP A 436 23.45 7.71 -24.03
N GLY A 437 23.23 8.94 -24.53
CA GLY A 437 22.27 9.89 -23.95
C GLY A 437 20.80 9.46 -24.03
N TYR A 438 20.48 8.43 -24.82
CA TYR A 438 19.14 7.82 -24.90
C TYR A 438 19.06 6.46 -24.18
N ILE A 439 20.13 6.05 -23.49
CA ILE A 439 20.18 4.81 -22.73
C ILE A 439 20.03 5.13 -21.24
N GLU A 440 18.79 5.18 -20.79
CA GLU A 440 18.48 5.38 -19.38
C GLU A 440 18.93 4.19 -18.53
N LYS A 441 19.74 4.44 -17.49
CA LYS A 441 20.27 3.39 -16.59
C LYS A 441 19.16 2.47 -16.08
N ARG A 442 17.98 3.03 -15.79
CA ARG A 442 16.79 2.32 -15.31
C ARG A 442 16.43 1.12 -16.18
N TRP A 443 16.50 1.25 -17.51
CA TRP A 443 16.05 0.22 -18.46
C TRP A 443 17.14 -0.79 -18.82
N THR A 444 18.33 -0.65 -18.24
CA THR A 444 19.46 -1.55 -18.50
C THR A 444 19.49 -2.73 -17.52
N THR A 445 20.17 -3.80 -17.90
CA THR A 445 20.52 -4.90 -16.99
C THR A 445 21.40 -4.43 -15.82
N ASN A 446 22.11 -3.31 -15.98
CA ASN A 446 22.92 -2.66 -14.96
C ASN A 446 22.10 -1.80 -13.97
N ALA A 447 20.77 -1.67 -14.14
CA ALA A 447 19.91 -0.94 -13.22
C ALA A 447 20.04 -1.44 -11.76
N LYS A 448 20.33 -2.74 -11.60
CA LYS A 448 20.48 -3.40 -10.30
C LYS A 448 21.91 -3.37 -9.74
N VAL A 449 22.89 -2.97 -10.55
CA VAL A 449 24.32 -2.88 -10.17
C VAL A 449 24.55 -1.57 -9.41
N ALA A 450 24.91 -1.69 -8.14
CA ALA A 450 25.12 -0.55 -7.26
C ALA A 450 26.31 0.29 -7.74
N THR A 451 26.13 1.62 -7.80
CA THR A 451 27.23 2.58 -7.76
C THR A 451 27.97 2.34 -6.44
N THR A 452 29.24 1.95 -6.52
CA THR A 452 30.11 1.69 -5.38
C THR A 452 30.39 2.98 -4.62
N SER A 453 29.45 3.42 -3.78
CA SER A 453 29.68 4.39 -2.71
C SER A 453 28.45 4.41 -1.81
N LEU A 454 28.41 3.50 -0.84
CA LEU A 454 27.66 3.77 0.38
C LEU A 454 28.42 4.88 1.12
N PRO A 455 27.79 6.01 1.49
CA PRO A 455 28.38 6.90 2.48
C PRO A 455 28.57 6.09 3.77
N GLN A 456 29.82 5.94 4.20
CA GLN A 456 30.13 5.44 5.53
C GLN A 456 29.66 6.48 6.55
N TYR A 457 28.39 6.39 6.97
CA TYR A 457 27.97 7.07 8.18
C TYR A 457 28.44 6.22 9.37
N ARG A 458 29.64 6.54 9.89
CA ARG A 458 30.07 6.07 11.21
C ARG A 458 29.27 6.87 12.24
N SER A 459 28.21 6.26 12.78
CA SER A 459 27.65 6.67 14.06
C SER A 459 28.10 5.65 15.10
N THR A 460 28.94 6.09 16.01
CA THR A 460 29.34 5.33 17.19
C THR A 460 28.21 5.42 18.22
N ASP A 461 27.24 4.51 18.15
CA ASP A 461 26.42 3.95 19.28
C ASP A 461 25.20 3.19 18.74
N ASP A 462 25.41 2.16 17.92
CA ASP A 462 24.31 1.30 17.46
C ASP A 462 24.07 0.13 18.45
N ASP A 463 22.78 -0.11 18.78
CA ASP A 463 22.32 -1.30 19.51
C ASP A 463 22.94 -2.59 18.93
N PRO A 464 23.49 -3.50 19.76
CA PRO A 464 24.13 -4.75 19.31
C PRO A 464 23.29 -5.58 18.34
N LYS A 465 21.95 -5.53 18.43
CA LYS A 465 21.02 -6.23 17.51
C LYS A 465 20.98 -5.60 16.13
N ILE A 466 21.07 -4.27 16.03
CA ILE A 466 21.13 -3.53 14.77
C ILE A 466 22.47 -3.77 14.08
N ALA A 467 23.57 -3.80 14.85
CA ALA A 467 24.90 -4.14 14.34
C ALA A 467 24.96 -5.59 13.83
N MET A 468 24.29 -6.53 14.49
CA MET A 468 24.15 -7.92 14.04
C MET A 468 23.38 -8.02 12.73
N GLY A 469 22.25 -7.30 12.59
CA GLY A 469 21.47 -7.24 11.36
C GLY A 469 22.24 -6.69 10.16
N ARG A 470 23.07 -5.65 10.36
CA ARG A 470 23.97 -5.13 9.30
C ARG A 470 25.04 -6.16 8.91
N ARG A 471 25.72 -6.76 9.89
CA ARG A 471 26.73 -7.80 9.61
C ARG A 471 26.15 -9.01 8.89
N TYR A 472 24.96 -9.46 9.29
CA TYR A 472 24.26 -10.55 8.62
C TYR A 472 23.89 -10.19 7.18
N LYS A 473 23.39 -8.97 6.94
CA LYS A 473 23.08 -8.47 5.60
C LYS A 473 24.31 -8.45 4.70
N ASP A 474 25.43 -7.95 5.20
CA ASP A 474 26.67 -7.85 4.44
C ASP A 474 27.23 -9.25 4.12
N LEU A 475 27.18 -10.17 5.10
CA LEU A 475 27.62 -11.56 4.92
C LEU A 475 26.70 -12.35 3.99
N SER A 476 25.38 -12.21 4.12
CA SER A 476 24.40 -12.93 3.31
C SER A 476 24.44 -12.47 1.84
N TYR A 477 24.68 -11.18 1.60
CA TYR A 477 24.90 -10.66 0.25
C TYR A 477 26.15 -11.25 -0.42
N VAL A 478 27.27 -11.33 0.33
CA VAL A 478 28.53 -11.92 -0.16
C VAL A 478 28.37 -13.43 -0.38
N PHE A 479 27.74 -14.13 0.56
CA PHE A 479 27.49 -15.57 0.49
C PHE A 479 26.65 -15.94 -0.74
N ASN A 480 25.52 -15.26 -0.98
CA ASN A 480 24.68 -15.56 -2.13
C ASN A 480 25.41 -15.34 -3.47
N ARG A 481 26.25 -14.29 -3.56
CA ARG A 481 27.07 -14.08 -4.76
C ARG A 481 28.14 -15.16 -4.97
N LEU A 482 28.77 -15.63 -3.89
CA LEU A 482 29.75 -16.71 -3.95
C LEU A 482 29.08 -18.05 -4.29
N ALA A 483 27.92 -18.34 -3.70
CA ALA A 483 27.16 -19.55 -3.96
C ALA A 483 26.67 -19.63 -5.43
N VAL A 484 26.20 -18.51 -5.99
CA VAL A 484 25.81 -18.43 -7.42
C VAL A 484 27.03 -18.67 -8.33
N ARG A 485 28.16 -18.02 -8.07
CA ARG A 485 29.38 -18.24 -8.85
C ARG A 485 29.95 -19.65 -8.71
N ALA A 486 29.88 -20.24 -7.52
CA ALA A 486 30.33 -21.61 -7.29
C ALA A 486 29.39 -22.66 -7.91
N ALA A 487 28.14 -22.29 -8.22
CA ALA A 487 27.20 -23.15 -8.95
C ALA A 487 27.40 -23.13 -10.47
N GLU A 488 28.25 -22.22 -10.99
CA GLU A 488 28.52 -22.08 -12.43
C GLU A 488 29.58 -23.08 -12.95
N THR A 489 30.29 -23.78 -12.07
CA THR A 489 31.35 -24.76 -12.42
C THR A 489 31.17 -26.08 -11.67
N GLU A 490 31.20 -27.22 -12.37
CA GLU A 490 31.13 -28.56 -11.74
C GLU A 490 32.34 -28.90 -10.85
N GLU A 491 33.48 -28.20 -11.03
CA GLU A 491 34.70 -28.42 -10.24
C GLU A 491 34.61 -27.93 -8.77
N THR A 492 33.53 -27.24 -8.39
CA THR A 492 33.26 -26.77 -7.02
C THR A 492 32.15 -27.57 -6.31
N GLY A 493 32.10 -28.89 -6.57
CA GLY A 493 31.44 -29.85 -5.68
C GLY A 493 31.99 -29.79 -4.25
N PRO A 494 31.21 -30.19 -3.22
CA PRO A 494 31.37 -29.67 -1.87
C PRO A 494 32.71 -30.08 -1.25
N ILE A 495 33.63 -29.12 -1.12
CA ILE A 495 34.66 -29.15 -0.09
C ILE A 495 33.98 -28.66 1.20
N PRO A 496 33.66 -29.53 2.17
CA PRO A 496 33.12 -29.07 3.44
C PRO A 496 34.15 -28.15 4.13
N PRO A 497 33.76 -26.98 4.65
CA PRO A 497 34.67 -26.12 5.40
C PRO A 497 35.25 -26.87 6.61
N PRO A 498 36.53 -26.65 7.00
CA PRO A 498 37.18 -27.34 8.12
C PRO A 498 36.49 -27.21 9.49
N TYR A 499 35.46 -26.36 9.59
CA TYR A 499 34.74 -26.08 10.82
C TYR A 499 33.74 -27.17 11.26
N TYR A 500 33.38 -28.13 10.38
CA TYR A 500 32.44 -29.20 10.73
C TYR A 500 33.00 -30.29 11.67
N GLN A 501 34.30 -30.27 11.99
CA GLN A 501 34.90 -31.20 12.96
C GLN A 501 34.79 -30.75 14.43
N LYS A 502 34.26 -29.55 14.72
CA LYS A 502 34.19 -29.01 16.10
C LYS A 502 32.81 -29.03 16.77
N MET A 503 31.74 -29.47 16.10
CA MET A 503 30.48 -29.78 16.79
C MET A 503 30.52 -31.22 17.32
N ARG A 504 31.37 -31.44 18.33
CA ARG A 504 31.25 -32.62 19.21
C ARG A 504 30.00 -32.46 20.06
N PHE A 505 29.16 -33.48 19.95
CA PHE A 505 28.08 -33.84 20.86
C PHE A 505 28.32 -33.42 22.31
N LEU A 506 27.36 -32.71 22.89
CA LEU A 506 27.09 -32.76 24.33
C LEU A 506 25.74 -33.45 24.54
N PRO A 507 25.59 -34.19 25.65
CA PRO A 507 24.91 -35.49 25.66
C PRO A 507 23.44 -35.36 26.00
N ASN A 508 22.64 -36.22 25.37
CA ASN A 508 21.26 -36.48 25.75
C ASN A 508 21.24 -37.29 27.06
N PRO A 509 20.56 -36.85 28.14
CA PRO A 509 20.38 -37.68 29.32
C PRO A 509 19.29 -38.73 29.04
N SER A 510 19.75 -39.95 28.81
CA SER A 510 19.25 -41.18 29.41
C SER A 510 17.72 -41.34 29.55
N TYR A 511 17.14 -42.18 28.68
CA TYR A 511 16.33 -43.30 29.15
C TYR A 511 16.71 -44.56 28.36
N PHE A 512 17.47 -45.42 29.05
CA PHE A 512 17.67 -46.82 28.70
C PHE A 512 16.39 -47.60 29.05
N HIS A 513 15.85 -48.37 28.10
CA HIS A 513 15.60 -49.78 28.33
C HIS A 513 15.77 -50.56 27.02
N GLN A 514 16.35 -51.75 27.19
CA GLN A 514 17.06 -52.58 26.24
C GLN A 514 16.19 -53.40 25.26
N PRO A 515 16.83 -54.04 24.26
CA PRO A 515 16.20 -54.73 23.13
C PRO A 515 16.13 -56.26 23.29
N ALA A 516 15.21 -56.89 22.58
CA ALA A 516 15.28 -58.26 22.04
C ALA A 516 13.99 -58.50 21.24
N GLY A 517 13.95 -59.06 20.04
CA GLY A 517 14.96 -59.64 19.18
C GLY A 517 14.23 -60.36 18.03
N ARG A 518 14.92 -60.42 16.89
CA ARG A 518 14.85 -61.46 15.83
C ARG A 518 13.57 -61.75 15.02
N SER A 519 13.88 -61.84 13.72
CA SER A 519 13.34 -62.72 12.66
C SER A 519 11.95 -62.37 12.15
N GLU A 520 11.57 -62.60 10.91
CA GLU A 520 12.15 -63.04 9.64
C GLU A 520 10.93 -62.99 8.70
N LYS A 521 11.09 -62.65 7.41
CA LYS A 521 10.20 -63.04 6.28
C LYS A 521 8.75 -62.49 6.37
N LEU A 522 8.18 -61.84 5.36
CA LEU A 522 8.14 -62.04 3.91
C LEU A 522 7.69 -60.72 3.27
#